data_AF-A0A6J1WS51-F1
#
_entry.id   AF-A0A6J1WS51-F1
#
_cell.length_a   1.000
_cell.length_b   1.000
_cell.length_c   1.000
_cell.angle_alpha   90.00
_cell.angle_beta   90.00
_cell.angle_gamma   90.00
#
_symmetry.space_group_name_H-M   'P 1'
#
loop_
_entity.id
_entity.type
_entity.pdbx_description
1 polymer ?
#
loop_
_entity_poly.entity_id
_entity_poly.type
_entity_poly.pdbx_seq_one_letter_code
_entity_poly.pdbx_strand_id
1 'polypeptide(L)'
;MAMAEKKNEYPPGVEADRRLLPFDTWEDYLDSLIEIADLRNLRSIISARTIAALGYRTNGDTLSEKEFYTRRAVIHGIVYPVVKSYTLASEGADLEDPFNRELAVRERANRLGILQSIIFIRHFTKGGFEISGYIDYAHKLISENWIVFFKSNKTLWPKDNDLGYYHWRHGTVRSNMSRNYKPLMDPDKGLLFQNRHDHKIICPDPQQNPGQNTTKQRIYSPRYTQIEIYDHVVRRKS
;
A
#
# COMPACT_ATOMS: atom_id res chain seq x y z
N MET A 1 -16.98 -17.10 27.38
CA MET A 1 -16.97 -15.68 26.95
C MET A 1 -17.03 -15.66 25.44
N ALA A 2 -18.17 -15.23 24.90
CA ALA A 2 -18.40 -15.17 23.45
C ALA A 2 -17.54 -14.08 22.82
N MET A 3 -16.77 -14.44 21.80
CA MET A 3 -16.08 -13.50 20.93
C MET A 3 -17.15 -12.66 20.23
N ALA A 4 -17.19 -11.36 20.56
CA ALA A 4 -18.02 -10.42 19.83
C ALA A 4 -17.55 -10.39 18.37
N GLU A 5 -18.36 -10.93 17.46
CA GLU A 5 -18.26 -10.65 16.04
C GLU A 5 -18.35 -9.13 15.88
N LYS A 6 -17.22 -8.48 15.60
CA LYS A 6 -17.23 -7.12 15.07
C LYS A 6 -17.95 -7.20 13.74
N LYS A 7 -19.23 -6.81 13.71
CA LYS A 7 -19.92 -6.48 12.49
C LYS A 7 -19.07 -5.42 11.79
N ASN A 8 -18.40 -5.80 10.71
CA ASN A 8 -17.89 -4.83 9.77
C ASN A 8 -19.13 -4.12 9.23
N GLU A 9 -19.47 -2.97 9.81
CA GLU A 9 -20.52 -2.09 9.29
C GLU A 9 -20.01 -1.54 7.96
N TYR A 10 -20.39 -2.23 6.88
CA TYR A 10 -20.15 -1.75 5.54
C TYR A 10 -21.08 -0.56 5.25
N PRO A 11 -20.64 0.43 4.45
CA PRO A 11 -21.49 1.55 4.08
C PRO A 11 -22.84 1.07 3.52
N PRO A 12 -23.97 1.79 3.72
CA PRO A 12 -25.31 1.34 3.35
C PRO A 12 -25.46 0.88 1.88
N GLY A 13 -24.68 1.46 0.95
CA GLY A 13 -24.66 1.04 -0.46
C GLY A 13 -24.06 -0.35 -0.70
N VAL A 14 -23.08 -0.75 0.12
CA VAL A 14 -22.40 -2.07 0.01
C VAL A 14 -23.34 -3.20 0.45
N GLU A 15 -24.20 -2.95 1.44
CA GLU A 15 -25.20 -3.92 1.89
C GLU A 15 -26.34 -4.10 0.87
N ALA A 16 -26.73 -3.04 0.18
CA ALA A 16 -27.73 -3.12 -0.89
C ALA A 16 -27.20 -3.95 -2.08
N ASP A 17 -25.95 -3.73 -2.48
CA ASP A 17 -25.33 -4.43 -3.61
C ASP A 17 -24.97 -5.90 -3.30
N ARG A 18 -25.01 -6.36 -2.03
CA ARG A 18 -24.88 -7.80 -1.68
C ARG A 18 -25.94 -8.67 -2.34
N ARG A 19 -27.12 -8.11 -2.63
CA ARG A 19 -28.19 -8.81 -3.34
C ARG A 19 -27.81 -9.20 -4.77
N LEU A 20 -26.72 -8.65 -5.32
CA LEU A 20 -26.23 -8.97 -6.65
C LEU A 20 -25.35 -10.23 -6.68
N LEU A 21 -24.85 -10.69 -5.53
CA LEU A 21 -23.94 -11.85 -5.46
C LEU A 21 -24.55 -13.18 -5.93
N PRO A 22 -25.84 -13.50 -5.68
CA PRO A 22 -26.45 -14.74 -6.12
C PRO A 22 -26.61 -14.88 -7.64
N PHE A 23 -26.51 -13.77 -8.39
CA PHE A 23 -26.69 -13.77 -9.85
C PHE A 23 -25.33 -13.90 -10.54
N ASP A 24 -25.16 -14.95 -11.34
CA ASP A 24 -23.88 -15.21 -12.03
C ASP A 24 -23.72 -14.38 -13.30
N THR A 25 -24.82 -14.15 -14.00
CA THR A 25 -24.88 -13.34 -15.21
C THR A 25 -25.86 -12.19 -15.04
N TRP A 26 -25.74 -11.18 -15.91
CA TRP A 26 -26.73 -10.11 -15.97
C TRP A 26 -28.12 -10.64 -16.38
N GLU A 27 -28.18 -11.71 -17.17
CA GLU A 27 -29.45 -12.33 -17.55
C GLU A 27 -30.15 -12.98 -16.36
N ASP A 28 -29.42 -13.61 -15.44
CA ASP A 28 -29.98 -14.17 -14.21
C ASP A 28 -30.57 -13.07 -13.31
N TYR A 29 -29.88 -11.92 -13.25
CA TYR A 29 -30.37 -10.74 -12.57
C TYR A 29 -31.67 -10.24 -13.20
N LEU A 30 -31.74 -10.17 -14.53
CA LEU A 30 -32.98 -9.80 -15.22
C LEU A 30 -34.12 -10.79 -15.01
N ASP A 31 -33.84 -12.08 -15.03
CA ASP A 31 -34.85 -13.11 -14.81
C ASP A 31 -35.47 -12.99 -13.42
N SER A 32 -34.70 -12.50 -12.43
CA SER A 32 -35.21 -12.19 -11.09
C SER A 32 -36.23 -11.04 -11.06
N LEU A 33 -36.26 -10.20 -12.10
CA LEU A 33 -37.19 -9.07 -12.25
C LEU A 33 -38.43 -9.43 -13.08
N ILE A 34 -38.51 -10.64 -13.65
CA ILE A 34 -39.61 -11.10 -14.51
C ILE A 34 -40.66 -11.82 -13.66
N GLU A 35 -41.93 -11.44 -13.81
CA GLU A 35 -43.04 -12.14 -13.17
C GLU A 35 -43.68 -13.18 -14.10
N ILE A 36 -44.41 -14.13 -13.52
CA ILE A 36 -45.19 -15.13 -14.27
C ILE A 36 -46.19 -14.46 -15.23
N ALA A 37 -46.73 -13.29 -14.86
CA ALA A 37 -47.63 -12.52 -15.71
C ALA A 37 -46.96 -12.01 -17.00
N ASP A 38 -45.68 -11.61 -16.94
CA ASP A 38 -44.92 -11.18 -18.12
C ASP A 38 -44.76 -12.33 -19.10
N LEU A 39 -44.43 -13.51 -18.60
CA LEU A 39 -44.31 -14.72 -19.42
C LEU A 39 -45.65 -15.13 -20.04
N ARG A 40 -46.77 -14.98 -19.31
CA ARG A 40 -48.11 -15.28 -19.84
C ARG A 40 -48.54 -14.31 -20.93
N ASN A 41 -48.22 -13.02 -20.78
CA ASN A 41 -48.63 -11.98 -21.71
C ASN A 41 -47.71 -11.90 -22.94
N LEU A 42 -46.39 -11.92 -22.73
CA LEU A 42 -45.40 -11.74 -23.79
C LEU A 42 -45.06 -13.05 -24.50
N ARG A 43 -45.27 -14.19 -23.82
CA ARG A 43 -44.96 -15.56 -24.32
C ARG A 43 -43.52 -15.75 -24.81
N SER A 44 -42.61 -14.85 -24.42
CA SER A 44 -41.21 -14.83 -24.83
C SER A 44 -40.36 -14.28 -23.70
N ILE A 45 -39.39 -15.09 -23.26
CA ILE A 45 -38.44 -14.70 -22.20
C ILE A 45 -37.52 -13.57 -22.66
N ILE A 46 -37.15 -13.53 -23.94
CA ILE A 46 -36.29 -12.50 -24.51
C ILE A 46 -36.99 -11.13 -24.47
N SER A 47 -38.29 -11.12 -24.80
CA SER A 47 -39.10 -9.90 -24.74
C SER A 47 -39.32 -9.44 -23.30
N ALA A 48 -39.53 -10.36 -22.37
CA ALA A 48 -39.65 -10.06 -20.95
C ALA A 48 -38.35 -9.47 -20.38
N ARG A 49 -37.19 -10.06 -20.70
CA ARG A 49 -35.86 -9.52 -20.36
C ARG A 49 -35.66 -8.12 -20.93
N THR A 50 -36.04 -7.88 -22.18
CA THR A 50 -35.90 -6.54 -22.79
C THR A 50 -36.71 -5.49 -22.03
N ILE A 51 -37.93 -5.82 -21.61
CA ILE A 51 -38.77 -4.91 -20.82
C ILE A 51 -38.18 -4.70 -19.41
N ALA A 52 -37.65 -5.74 -18.78
CA ALA A 52 -36.97 -5.65 -17.49
C ALA A 52 -35.71 -4.77 -17.56
N ALA A 53 -34.91 -4.92 -18.63
CA ALA A 53 -33.72 -4.10 -18.90
C ALA A 53 -34.05 -2.61 -19.03
N LEU A 54 -35.19 -2.30 -19.66
CA LEU A 54 -35.65 -0.92 -19.86
C LEU A 54 -36.18 -0.26 -18.58
N GLY A 55 -36.31 -1.01 -17.48
CA GLY A 55 -36.62 -0.46 -16.16
C GLY A 55 -38.06 0.02 -15.97
N TYR A 56 -38.98 -0.33 -16.87
CA TYR A 56 -40.38 0.10 -16.79
C TYR A 56 -41.11 -0.31 -15.49
N ARG A 57 -40.66 -1.39 -14.83
CA ARG A 57 -41.21 -1.88 -13.56
C ARG A 57 -40.51 -1.32 -12.32
N THR A 58 -39.24 -0.95 -12.45
CA THR A 58 -38.37 -0.49 -11.36
C THR A 58 -38.24 1.03 -11.34
N ASN A 59 -39.14 1.77 -12.01
CA ASN A 59 -39.06 3.22 -12.18
C ASN A 59 -37.70 3.71 -12.74
N GLY A 60 -37.05 2.89 -13.57
CA GLY A 60 -35.74 3.19 -14.14
C GLY A 60 -34.53 2.75 -13.28
N ASP A 61 -34.74 2.12 -12.12
CA ASP A 61 -33.64 1.67 -11.24
C ASP A 61 -32.99 0.32 -11.67
N THR A 62 -33.27 -0.19 -12.88
CA THR A 62 -32.59 -1.39 -13.38
C THR A 62 -31.14 -1.09 -13.74
N LEU A 63 -30.20 -1.84 -13.15
CA LEU A 63 -28.78 -1.74 -13.48
C LEU A 63 -28.51 -2.12 -14.94
N SER A 64 -27.72 -1.28 -15.62
CA SER A 64 -27.13 -1.67 -16.91
C SER A 64 -26.18 -2.85 -16.73
N GLU A 65 -25.92 -3.58 -17.83
CA GLU A 65 -25.00 -4.72 -17.82
C GLU A 65 -23.62 -4.37 -17.25
N LYS A 66 -23.08 -3.23 -17.67
CA LYS A 66 -21.80 -2.73 -17.18
C LYS A 66 -21.83 -2.42 -15.70
N GLU A 67 -22.90 -1.79 -15.21
CA GLU A 67 -23.05 -1.45 -13.79
C GLU A 67 -23.22 -2.68 -12.93
N PHE A 68 -24.00 -3.67 -13.39
CA PHE A 68 -24.18 -4.94 -12.70
C PHE A 68 -22.83 -5.63 -12.45
N TYR A 69 -22.02 -5.84 -13.50
CA TYR A 69 -20.71 -6.47 -13.33
C TYR A 69 -19.75 -5.63 -12.51
N THR A 70 -19.78 -4.30 -12.65
CA THR A 70 -18.92 -3.40 -11.87
C THR A 70 -19.24 -3.49 -10.37
N ARG A 71 -20.52 -3.36 -10.00
CA ARG A 71 -20.97 -3.44 -8.60
C ARG A 71 -20.78 -4.83 -8.03
N ARG A 72 -21.14 -5.88 -8.77
CA ARG A 72 -20.93 -7.27 -8.36
C ARG A 72 -19.45 -7.57 -8.13
N ALA A 73 -18.54 -7.11 -8.99
CA ALA A 73 -17.10 -7.30 -8.80
C ALA A 73 -16.57 -6.62 -7.53
N VAL A 74 -17.04 -5.39 -7.25
CA VAL A 74 -16.68 -4.66 -6.02
C VAL A 74 -17.13 -5.43 -4.78
N ILE A 75 -18.39 -5.86 -4.73
CA ILE A 75 -18.92 -6.62 -3.58
C ILE A 75 -18.27 -7.99 -3.46
N HIS A 76 -18.05 -8.68 -4.57
CA HIS A 76 -17.37 -9.97 -4.56
C HIS A 76 -15.96 -9.86 -3.95
N GLY A 77 -15.22 -8.79 -4.28
CA GLY A 77 -13.91 -8.52 -3.66
C GLY A 77 -13.98 -8.17 -2.17
N ILE A 78 -15.09 -7.60 -1.70
CA ILE A 78 -15.31 -7.27 -0.29
C ILE A 78 -15.74 -8.51 0.53
N VAL A 79 -16.66 -9.31 0.00
CA VAL A 79 -17.25 -10.47 0.69
C VAL A 79 -16.33 -11.69 0.60
N TYR A 80 -15.68 -11.89 -0.54
CA TYR A 80 -14.72 -12.97 -0.77
C TYR A 80 -13.34 -12.38 -1.07
N PRO A 81 -12.68 -11.76 -0.08
CA PRO A 81 -11.34 -11.21 -0.28
C PRO A 81 -10.38 -12.34 -0.64
N VAL A 82 -9.70 -12.22 -1.77
CA VAL A 82 -8.63 -13.16 -2.14
C VAL A 82 -7.53 -13.03 -1.09
N VAL A 83 -7.39 -14.05 -0.26
CA VAL A 83 -6.29 -14.15 0.72
C VAL A 83 -5.00 -14.33 -0.08
N LYS A 84 -4.30 -13.23 -0.36
CA LYS A 84 -2.94 -13.31 -0.90
C LYS A 84 -2.04 -13.86 0.21
N SER A 85 -1.35 -14.96 -0.06
CA SER A 85 -0.30 -15.47 0.81
C SER A 85 0.70 -14.34 1.08
N TYR A 86 1.03 -14.12 2.35
CA TYR A 86 1.99 -13.11 2.77
C TYR A 86 3.41 -13.60 2.45
N THR A 87 3.76 -13.62 1.17
CA THR A 87 5.10 -13.97 0.70
C THR A 87 5.98 -12.74 0.84
N LEU A 88 7.07 -12.87 1.60
CA LEU A 88 8.04 -11.78 1.77
C LEU A 88 8.88 -11.64 0.49
N ALA A 89 9.25 -10.42 0.12
CA ALA A 89 10.08 -10.19 -1.06
C ALA A 89 11.49 -10.75 -0.87
N SER A 90 11.97 -10.81 0.37
CA SER A 90 13.25 -11.44 0.74
C SER A 90 13.21 -12.97 0.74
N GLU A 91 12.04 -13.61 0.56
CA GLU A 91 11.91 -15.06 0.66
C GLU A 91 12.60 -15.76 -0.53
N GLY A 92 13.54 -16.65 -0.20
CA GLY A 92 14.38 -17.34 -1.18
C GLY A 92 15.38 -16.43 -1.91
N ALA A 93 15.69 -15.26 -1.35
CA ALA A 93 16.74 -14.39 -1.86
C ALA A 93 18.11 -14.75 -1.27
N ASP A 94 19.16 -14.46 -2.03
CA ASP A 94 20.52 -14.62 -1.55
C ASP A 94 20.93 -13.40 -0.68
N LEU A 95 21.28 -13.68 0.57
CA LEU A 95 21.55 -12.67 1.62
C LEU A 95 23.04 -12.65 2.00
N GLU A 96 23.92 -12.83 1.02
CA GLU A 96 25.38 -12.63 1.20
C GLU A 96 25.70 -11.22 1.69
N ASP A 97 25.08 -10.20 1.08
CA ASP A 97 25.32 -8.81 1.45
C ASP A 97 24.67 -8.45 2.82
N PRO A 98 25.44 -7.89 3.77
CA PRO A 98 24.92 -7.55 5.10
C PRO A 98 23.74 -6.58 5.06
N PHE A 99 23.72 -5.65 4.10
CA PHE A 99 22.61 -4.69 3.98
C PHE A 99 21.32 -5.37 3.53
N ASN A 100 21.38 -6.27 2.55
CA ASN A 100 20.22 -7.10 2.17
C ASN A 100 19.70 -7.92 3.36
N ARG A 101 20.60 -8.52 4.15
CA ARG A 101 20.22 -9.30 5.34
C ARG A 101 19.47 -8.45 6.36
N GLU A 102 19.99 -7.27 6.68
CA GLU A 102 19.36 -6.36 7.65
C GLU A 102 18.00 -5.84 7.18
N LEU A 103 17.82 -5.63 5.87
CA LEU A 103 16.52 -5.26 5.30
C LEU A 103 15.52 -6.43 5.34
N ALA A 104 15.97 -7.65 5.03
CA ALA A 104 15.13 -8.84 5.07
C ALA A 104 14.54 -9.08 6.47
N VAL A 105 15.34 -8.93 7.53
CA VAL A 105 14.88 -9.05 8.93
C VAL A 105 13.79 -8.02 9.25
N ARG A 106 13.86 -6.83 8.66
CA ARG A 106 12.93 -5.70 8.90
C ARG A 106 11.69 -5.74 8.03
N GLU A 107 11.69 -6.50 6.93
CA GLU A 107 10.63 -6.46 5.92
C GLU A 107 9.26 -6.77 6.54
N ARG A 108 9.18 -7.84 7.34
CA ARG A 108 7.91 -8.27 7.96
C ARG A 108 7.35 -7.21 8.90
N ALA A 109 8.18 -6.65 9.78
CA ALA A 109 7.73 -5.66 10.75
C ALA A 109 7.31 -4.34 10.08
N ASN A 110 7.99 -3.95 9.00
CA ASN A 110 7.65 -2.76 8.20
C ASN A 110 6.34 -2.93 7.45
N ARG A 111 6.13 -4.08 6.81
CA ARG A 111 4.87 -4.40 6.10
C ARG A 111 3.66 -4.48 7.04
N LEU A 112 3.85 -4.95 8.28
CA LEU A 112 2.79 -4.97 9.30
C LEU A 112 2.53 -3.60 9.95
N GLY A 113 3.41 -2.61 9.71
CA GLY A 113 3.35 -1.27 10.29
C GLY A 113 3.67 -1.23 11.77
N ILE A 114 4.36 -2.24 12.31
CA ILE A 114 4.88 -2.25 13.68
C ILE A 114 6.17 -1.41 13.74
N LEU A 115 6.97 -1.52 12.69
CA LEU A 115 8.20 -0.78 12.49
C LEU A 115 8.04 0.14 11.28
N GLN A 116 8.64 1.32 11.32
CA GLN A 116 8.72 2.24 10.18
C GLN A 116 10.16 2.70 10.02
N SER A 117 10.93 1.97 9.22
CA SER A 117 12.36 2.23 9.06
C SER A 117 12.64 3.30 8.01
N ILE A 118 13.54 4.23 8.31
CA ILE A 118 14.13 5.16 7.35
C ILE A 118 15.54 4.68 7.02
N ILE A 119 15.87 4.53 5.75
CA ILE A 119 17.19 4.11 5.27
C ILE A 119 17.90 5.35 4.74
N PHE A 120 19.04 5.70 5.32
CA PHE A 120 19.98 6.65 4.76
C PHE A 120 21.01 5.90 3.90
N ILE A 121 21.22 6.37 2.68
CA ILE A 121 22.24 5.86 1.77
C ILE A 121 23.08 7.00 1.27
N ARG A 122 24.39 6.78 1.24
CA ARG A 122 25.38 7.62 0.57
C ARG A 122 26.22 6.76 -0.36
N HIS A 123 26.30 7.13 -1.63
CA HIS A 123 27.12 6.43 -2.60
C HIS A 123 27.55 7.32 -3.76
N PHE A 124 28.57 6.88 -4.51
CA PHE A 124 29.15 7.61 -5.62
C PHE A 124 28.72 7.00 -6.95
N THR A 125 28.26 7.86 -7.86
CA THR A 125 28.03 7.50 -9.26
C THR A 125 29.35 7.08 -9.92
N LYS A 126 29.27 6.40 -11.08
CA LYS A 126 30.45 6.07 -11.87
C LYS A 126 31.28 7.31 -12.28
N GLY A 127 30.66 8.48 -12.35
CA GLY A 127 31.32 9.76 -12.63
C GLY A 127 31.95 10.42 -11.40
N GLY A 128 31.97 9.74 -10.24
CA GLY A 128 32.55 10.27 -9.00
C GLY A 128 31.68 11.29 -8.27
N PHE A 129 30.41 11.47 -8.68
CA PHE A 129 29.50 12.37 -7.98
C PHE A 129 28.78 11.65 -6.85
N GLU A 130 28.80 12.26 -5.68
CA GLU A 130 28.08 11.76 -4.52
C GLU A 130 26.58 11.99 -4.66
N ILE A 131 25.81 10.97 -4.31
CA ILE A 131 24.37 11.01 -4.11
C ILE A 131 24.09 10.50 -2.71
N SER A 132 23.26 11.24 -1.98
CA SER A 132 22.80 10.85 -0.65
C SER A 132 21.30 11.06 -0.52
N GLY A 133 20.67 10.28 0.35
CA GLY A 133 19.24 10.45 0.58
C GLY A 133 18.67 9.54 1.66
N TYR A 134 17.44 9.86 2.04
CA TYR A 134 16.64 9.16 3.04
C TYR A 134 15.45 8.52 2.36
N ILE A 135 15.24 7.23 2.61
CA ILE A 135 14.21 6.41 1.97
C ILE A 135 13.30 5.85 3.05
N ASP A 136 11.99 6.07 2.91
CA ASP A 136 10.99 5.40 3.76
C ASP A 136 10.81 3.96 3.29
N TYR A 137 11.35 3.00 4.06
CA TYR A 137 11.35 1.60 3.66
C TYR A 137 9.93 1.03 3.61
N ALA A 138 9.11 1.31 4.62
CA ALA A 138 7.73 0.84 4.67
C ALA A 138 6.88 1.41 3.53
N HIS A 139 7.09 2.67 3.15
CA HIS A 139 6.43 3.26 1.98
C HIS A 139 6.86 2.55 0.69
N LYS A 140 8.16 2.33 0.50
CA LYS A 140 8.70 1.68 -0.71
C LYS A 140 8.26 0.23 -0.85
N LEU A 141 8.12 -0.52 0.25
CA LEU A 141 7.64 -1.90 0.23
C LEU A 141 6.21 -2.05 -0.29
N ILE A 142 5.44 -0.96 -0.27
CA ILE A 142 4.07 -0.88 -0.78
C ILE A 142 4.06 -0.35 -2.22
N SER A 143 4.85 0.67 -2.51
CA SER A 143 4.82 1.38 -3.79
C SER A 143 5.62 0.70 -4.91
N GLU A 144 6.63 -0.10 -4.58
CA GLU A 144 7.56 -0.68 -5.56
C GLU A 144 7.73 -2.20 -5.35
N ASN A 145 8.13 -2.91 -6.42
CA ASN A 145 8.45 -4.33 -6.33
C ASN A 145 9.88 -4.55 -5.80
N TRP A 146 10.00 -4.92 -4.52
CA TRP A 146 11.28 -5.17 -3.86
C TRP A 146 11.91 -6.54 -4.14
N ILE A 147 11.20 -7.45 -4.81
CA ILE A 147 11.75 -8.77 -5.17
C ILE A 147 13.00 -8.60 -6.04
N VAL A 148 13.00 -7.61 -6.94
CA VAL A 148 14.13 -7.30 -7.83
C VAL A 148 15.36 -6.85 -7.03
N PHE A 149 15.16 -6.14 -5.92
CA PHE A 149 16.27 -5.70 -5.08
C PHE A 149 16.94 -6.88 -4.38
N PHE A 150 16.14 -7.77 -3.79
CA PHE A 150 16.64 -8.94 -3.08
C PHE A 150 17.18 -10.03 -4.01
N LYS A 151 16.54 -10.28 -5.17
CA LYS A 151 16.90 -11.41 -6.06
C LYS A 151 17.80 -11.05 -7.22
N SER A 152 17.75 -9.81 -7.73
CA SER A 152 18.50 -9.41 -8.94
C SER A 152 19.78 -8.64 -8.62
N ASN A 153 20.24 -8.67 -7.37
CA ASN A 153 21.45 -7.99 -6.89
C ASN A 153 21.53 -6.50 -7.31
N LYS A 154 20.38 -5.82 -7.41
CA LYS A 154 20.30 -4.44 -7.89
C LYS A 154 20.73 -3.46 -6.80
N THR A 155 21.51 -2.43 -7.13
CA THR A 155 21.88 -1.38 -6.17
C THR A 155 20.70 -0.43 -5.92
N LEU A 156 20.43 -0.13 -4.65
CA LEU A 156 19.41 0.82 -4.21
C LEU A 156 19.97 2.22 -4.28
N TRP A 157 19.37 3.06 -5.12
CA TRP A 157 19.75 4.46 -5.27
C TRP A 157 18.67 5.36 -4.69
N PRO A 158 19.04 6.40 -3.92
CA PRO A 158 18.11 7.47 -3.59
C PRO A 158 17.54 8.12 -4.86
N LYS A 159 16.23 8.33 -4.87
CA LYS A 159 15.48 8.97 -5.94
C LYS A 159 15.00 10.35 -5.50
N ASP A 160 14.70 11.19 -6.47
CA ASP A 160 14.17 12.54 -6.26
C ASP A 160 12.79 12.57 -5.58
N ASN A 161 12.05 11.45 -5.59
CA ASN A 161 10.76 11.26 -4.91
C ASN A 161 10.86 10.64 -3.51
N ASP A 162 12.08 10.38 -3.01
CA ASP A 162 12.28 9.83 -1.67
C ASP A 162 12.16 10.91 -0.58
N LEU A 163 12.21 10.51 0.69
CA LEU A 163 12.04 11.43 1.83
C LEU A 163 13.06 12.56 1.82
N GLY A 164 14.30 12.24 1.46
CA GLY A 164 15.35 13.21 1.23
C GLY A 164 16.22 12.75 0.07
N TYR A 165 16.62 13.68 -0.77
CA TYR A 165 17.52 13.44 -1.88
C TYR A 165 18.47 14.63 -2.04
N TYR A 166 19.75 14.34 -2.18
CA TYR A 166 20.77 15.33 -2.39
C TYR A 166 21.80 14.85 -3.41
N HIS A 167 21.96 15.63 -4.49
CA HIS A 167 22.96 15.40 -5.52
C HIS A 167 24.08 16.44 -5.39
N TRP A 168 25.26 16.02 -4.92
CA TRP A 168 26.34 16.94 -4.52
C TRP A 168 26.90 17.79 -5.66
N ARG A 169 26.95 17.27 -6.89
CA ARG A 169 27.43 18.04 -8.07
C ARG A 169 26.52 19.22 -8.43
N HIS A 170 25.21 19.01 -8.41
CA HIS A 170 24.24 20.01 -8.88
C HIS A 170 23.68 20.86 -7.73
N GLY A 171 23.95 20.47 -6.46
CA GLY A 171 23.33 21.08 -5.30
C GLY A 171 21.82 20.83 -5.21
N THR A 172 21.29 19.87 -5.98
CA THR A 172 19.86 19.59 -6.02
C THR A 172 19.42 18.93 -4.73
N VAL A 173 18.56 19.61 -3.97
CA VAL A 173 17.94 19.10 -2.73
C VAL A 173 16.46 18.86 -2.97
N ARG A 174 15.96 17.69 -2.60
CA ARG A 174 14.52 17.39 -2.54
C ARG A 174 14.19 16.81 -1.18
N SER A 175 13.05 17.22 -0.64
CA SER A 175 12.48 16.66 0.58
C SER A 175 11.00 16.42 0.35
N ASN A 176 10.59 15.16 0.30
CA ASN A 176 9.21 14.80 -0.01
C ASN A 176 8.52 14.16 1.19
N MET A 177 7.20 14.31 1.26
CA MET A 177 6.39 13.59 2.23
C MET A 177 6.15 12.16 1.74
N SER A 178 6.30 11.19 2.64
CA SER A 178 5.87 9.82 2.39
C SER A 178 4.53 9.53 3.09
N ARG A 179 4.08 8.28 3.00
CA ARG A 179 2.94 7.79 3.78
C ARG A 179 3.19 7.90 5.29
N ASN A 180 4.43 7.69 5.74
CA ASN A 180 4.75 7.57 7.17
C ASN A 180 5.42 8.81 7.75
N TYR A 181 6.12 9.59 6.93
CA TYR A 181 6.96 10.69 7.43
C TYR A 181 6.71 12.00 6.68
N LYS A 182 6.83 13.10 7.43
CA LYS A 182 6.85 14.47 6.94
C LYS A 182 8.23 15.07 7.25
N PRO A 183 9.00 15.52 6.25
CA PRO A 183 10.22 16.29 6.49
C PRO A 183 9.86 17.62 7.16
N LEU A 184 10.66 18.00 8.16
CA LEU A 184 10.61 19.28 8.84
C LEU A 184 12.00 19.92 8.76
N MET A 185 12.05 21.23 8.54
CA MET A 185 13.28 22.00 8.57
C MET A 185 13.26 22.84 9.85
N ASP A 186 14.16 22.52 10.77
CA ASP A 186 14.35 23.22 12.03
C ASP A 186 15.57 24.16 11.91
N PRO A 187 15.48 25.43 12.37
CA PRO A 187 16.59 26.38 12.26
C PRO A 187 17.86 25.94 12.98
N ASP A 188 17.71 25.26 14.12
CA ASP A 188 18.84 24.89 14.99
C ASP A 188 19.31 23.46 14.71
N LYS A 189 18.36 22.55 14.45
CA LYS A 189 18.62 21.11 14.29
C LYS A 189 18.69 20.65 12.84
N GLY A 190 18.35 21.51 11.88
CA GLY A 190 18.34 21.18 10.47
C GLY A 190 17.21 20.23 10.08
N LEU A 191 17.52 19.22 9.25
CA LEU A 191 16.52 18.29 8.71
C LEU A 191 16.04 17.32 9.80
N LEU A 192 14.72 17.26 9.99
CA LEU A 192 14.05 16.33 10.89
C LEU A 192 12.95 15.58 10.15
N PHE A 193 12.57 14.40 10.65
CA PHE A 193 11.43 13.64 10.11
C PHE A 193 10.37 13.46 11.18
N GLN A 194 9.17 13.97 10.95
CA GLN A 194 8.03 13.73 11.84
C GLN A 194 7.23 12.53 11.35
N ASN A 195 7.02 11.56 12.23
CA ASN A 195 6.11 10.45 11.97
C ASN A 195 4.66 10.97 11.88
N ARG A 196 3.91 10.51 10.89
CA ARG A 196 2.53 10.95 10.63
C ARG A 196 1.49 10.28 11.52
N HIS A 197 1.83 9.19 12.19
CA HIS A 197 0.91 8.40 13.00
C HIS A 197 0.95 8.80 14.48
N ASP A 198 2.14 9.01 15.03
CA ASP A 198 2.33 9.37 16.45
C ASP A 198 2.96 10.75 16.68
N HIS A 199 3.24 11.50 15.61
CA HIS A 199 3.83 12.84 15.61
C HIS A 199 5.23 12.95 16.24
N LYS A 200 5.88 11.83 16.53
CA LYS A 200 7.25 11.82 17.07
C LYS A 200 8.26 12.23 16.02
N ILE A 201 9.33 12.87 16.48
CA ILE A 201 10.38 13.42 15.63
C ILE A 201 11.58 12.48 15.64
N ILE A 202 12.08 12.18 14.45
CA ILE A 202 13.30 11.45 14.19
C ILE A 202 14.37 12.46 13.76
N CYS A 203 15.48 12.47 14.48
CA CYS A 203 16.64 13.30 14.17
C CYS A 203 17.71 12.46 13.44
N PRO A 204 18.00 12.75 12.17
CA PRO A 204 19.03 12.05 11.41
C PRO A 204 20.45 12.57 11.68
N ASP A 205 20.64 13.57 12.55
CA ASP A 205 21.97 14.08 12.87
C ASP A 205 22.84 12.97 13.50
N PRO A 206 24.03 12.68 12.92
CA PRO A 206 24.96 11.69 13.45
C PRO A 206 25.34 11.92 14.91
N GLN A 207 25.42 13.18 15.36
CA GLN A 207 25.90 13.58 16.68
C GLN A 207 24.80 13.61 17.75
N GLN A 208 23.53 13.55 17.33
CA GLN A 208 22.39 13.63 18.25
C GLN A 208 21.70 12.27 18.41
N ASN A 209 20.90 12.17 19.47
CA ASN A 209 20.02 11.03 19.66
C ASN A 209 18.91 11.02 18.59
N PRO A 210 18.60 9.86 17.99
CA PRO A 210 17.68 9.77 16.86
C PRO A 210 16.21 10.05 17.23
N GLY A 211 15.89 10.18 18.52
CA GLY A 211 14.54 10.48 19.02
C GLY A 211 13.91 9.33 19.81
N GLN A 212 12.74 9.59 20.38
CA GLN A 212 12.03 8.60 21.19
C GLN A 212 11.46 7.48 20.31
N ASN A 213 11.54 6.24 20.78
CA ASN A 213 11.13 5.02 20.04
C ASN A 213 11.90 4.78 18.73
N THR A 214 13.03 5.47 18.53
CA THR A 214 13.85 5.34 17.34
C THR A 214 15.23 4.82 17.72
N THR A 215 15.70 3.81 17.01
CA THR A 215 17.09 3.32 17.12
C THR A 215 17.83 3.57 15.82
N LYS A 216 19.09 3.96 15.90
CA LYS A 216 19.98 4.17 14.75
C LYS A 216 20.99 3.02 14.68
N GLN A 217 21.08 2.37 13.54
CA GLN A 217 22.08 1.34 13.26
C GLN A 217 22.85 1.67 12.00
N ARG A 218 24.18 1.70 12.07
CA ARG A 218 25.05 1.81 10.90
C ARG A 218 25.34 0.42 10.35
N ILE A 219 25.21 0.25 9.04
CA ILE A 219 25.45 -1.03 8.36
C ILE A 219 26.62 -0.86 7.41
N TYR A 220 27.54 -1.82 7.46
CA TYR A 220 28.63 -1.90 6.50
C TYR A 220 28.23 -2.82 5.34
N SER A 221 28.40 -2.33 4.12
CA SER A 221 28.29 -3.12 2.91
C SER A 221 29.37 -2.63 1.94
N PRO A 222 30.08 -3.52 1.23
CA PRO A 222 31.09 -3.12 0.25
C PRO A 222 30.51 -2.35 -0.93
N ARG A 223 29.17 -2.38 -1.11
CA ARG A 223 28.47 -1.77 -2.24
C ARG A 223 28.15 -0.29 -2.04
N TYR A 224 28.21 0.21 -0.82
CA TYR A 224 27.79 1.56 -0.49
C TYR A 224 28.85 2.24 0.37
N THR A 225 28.93 3.57 0.29
CA THR A 225 29.89 4.31 1.10
C THR A 225 29.42 4.43 2.55
N GLN A 226 28.13 4.66 2.74
CA GLN A 226 27.52 4.73 4.07
C GLN A 226 26.06 4.31 3.99
N ILE A 227 25.65 3.50 4.96
CA ILE A 227 24.27 3.10 5.17
C ILE A 227 23.95 3.26 6.65
N GLU A 228 22.83 3.92 6.95
CA GLU A 228 22.29 3.99 8.28
C GLU A 228 20.79 3.70 8.23
N ILE A 229 20.30 2.93 9.19
CA ILE A 229 18.89 2.62 9.33
C ILE A 229 18.39 3.21 10.64
N TYR A 230 17.31 3.99 10.54
CA TYR A 230 16.57 4.57 11.65
C TYR A 230 15.28 3.78 11.82
N ASP A 231 15.25 2.92 12.82
CA ASP A 231 14.14 2.03 13.11
C ASP A 231 13.21 2.68 14.13
N HIS A 232 12.03 3.09 13.68
CA HIS A 232 11.03 3.71 14.53
C HIS A 232 9.89 2.75 14.86
N VAL A 233 9.67 2.48 16.15
CA VAL A 233 8.62 1.57 16.63
C VAL A 233 7.32 2.34 16.85
N VAL A 234 6.32 2.05 16.02
CA VAL A 234 4.99 2.65 16.12
C VAL A 234 4.11 1.79 17.03
N ARG A 235 3.78 2.31 18.21
CA ARG A 235 2.81 1.65 19.08
C ARG A 235 1.41 1.84 18.50
N ARG A 236 0.72 0.75 18.16
CA ARG A 236 -0.72 0.81 17.88
C ARG A 236 -1.43 1.25 19.16
N LYS A 237 -2.30 2.26 19.07
CA LYS A 237 -3.26 2.54 20.15
C LYS A 237 -4.11 1.27 20.33
N SER A 238 -4.14 0.78 21.57
CA SER A 238 -5.00 -0.30 22.04
C SER A 238 -6.46 0.03 21.77
#